data_AF-A0AAN8TP56-F1
#
_entry.id   AF-A0AAN8TP56-F1
#
_cell.length_a   1.000
_cell.length_b   1.000
_cell.length_c   1.000
_cell.angle_alpha   90.00
_cell.angle_beta   90.00
_cell.angle_gamma   90.00
#
_symmetry.space_group_name_H-M   'P 1'
#
loop_
_entity.id
_entity.type
_entity.pdbx_description
1 polymer ?
#
loop_
_entity_poly.entity_id
_entity_poly.type
_entity_poly.pdbx_seq_one_letter_code
_entity_poly.pdbx_strand_id
1 'polypeptide(L)'
;MNNKPEPEEQIVVTNTTMSSIPAQNCHFASIQGRRSYHDDRVTCNVDLKIPRFGLNDSVEDVKIGVVAVFDGHVGSDASEMASRVFLNKFLQKNYGYQNSNPKEFLKSSLVKTIEEIDAEFSKLALEY
;
A
#
# COMPACT_ATOMS: atom_id res chain seq x y z
N MET A 1 -14.62 -13.84 -40.40
CA MET A 1 -13.70 -13.07 -39.53
C MET A 1 -14.15 -13.32 -38.11
N ASN A 2 -13.48 -14.24 -37.42
CA ASN A 2 -13.82 -14.61 -36.05
C ASN A 2 -13.10 -13.62 -35.13
N ASN A 3 -13.83 -12.64 -34.58
CA ASN A 3 -13.32 -11.81 -33.51
C ASN A 3 -13.37 -12.65 -32.23
N LYS A 4 -12.21 -13.22 -31.87
CA LYS A 4 -11.98 -13.76 -30.53
C LYS A 4 -11.82 -12.57 -29.58
N PRO A 5 -12.68 -12.37 -28.58
CA PRO A 5 -12.40 -11.40 -27.52
C PRO A 5 -11.16 -11.86 -26.76
N GLU A 6 -10.22 -10.94 -26.51
CA GLU A 6 -9.15 -11.12 -25.53
C GLU A 6 -9.77 -11.39 -24.14
N PRO A 7 -9.12 -12.19 -23.28
CA PRO A 7 -9.68 -12.55 -21.99
C PRO A 7 -9.57 -11.37 -21.02
N GLU A 8 -10.41 -10.36 -21.22
CA GLU A 8 -10.96 -9.62 -20.09
C GLU A 8 -12.00 -10.53 -19.43
N GLU A 9 -11.54 -11.45 -18.58
CA GLU A 9 -12.46 -12.16 -17.69
C GLU A 9 -11.90 -12.25 -16.29
N GLN A 10 -12.37 -11.29 -15.49
CA GLN A 10 -12.71 -11.46 -14.08
C GLN A 10 -11.56 -11.83 -13.15
N ILE A 11 -10.74 -10.82 -12.81
CA ILE A 11 -10.21 -10.77 -11.46
C ILE A 11 -11.41 -10.50 -10.54
N VAL A 12 -11.91 -11.57 -9.95
CA VAL A 12 -12.90 -11.55 -8.87
C VAL A 12 -12.38 -10.58 -7.82
N VAL A 13 -12.95 -9.38 -7.79
CA VAL A 13 -12.80 -8.44 -6.68
C VAL A 13 -13.43 -9.13 -5.48
N THR A 14 -12.63 -9.90 -4.76
CA THR A 14 -13.02 -10.43 -3.46
C THR A 14 -13.30 -9.23 -2.57
N ASN A 15 -14.54 -9.17 -2.09
CA ASN A 15 -15.07 -8.14 -1.19
C ASN A 15 -14.41 -8.21 0.19
N THR A 16 -13.10 -7.94 0.26
CA THR A 16 -12.47 -7.41 1.46
C THR A 16 -12.20 -5.95 1.17
N THR A 17 -13.24 -5.12 1.26
CA THR A 17 -13.09 -3.66 1.28
C THR A 17 -12.36 -3.24 2.56
N MET A 18 -11.06 -3.51 2.64
CA MET A 18 -10.18 -2.57 3.31
C MET A 18 -10.23 -1.30 2.46
N SER A 19 -10.96 -0.30 2.93
CA SER A 19 -11.05 1.02 2.32
C SER A 19 -9.64 1.55 2.04
N SER A 20 -9.12 1.39 0.82
CA SER A 20 -7.76 1.85 0.46
C SER A 20 -7.68 3.35 0.73
N ILE A 21 -6.69 3.80 1.50
CA ILE A 21 -6.38 5.23 1.58
C ILE A 21 -5.94 5.66 0.17
N PRO A 22 -6.71 6.51 -0.54
CA PRO A 22 -6.32 6.94 -1.86
C PRO A 22 -5.08 7.83 -1.77
N ALA A 23 -4.33 7.90 -2.87
CA ALA A 23 -3.24 8.85 -2.99
C ALA A 23 -3.77 10.27 -2.74
N GLN A 24 -3.22 10.96 -1.74
CA GLN A 24 -3.73 12.25 -1.26
C GLN A 24 -2.59 13.26 -1.10
N ASN A 25 -2.89 14.52 -1.44
CA ASN A 25 -1.98 15.65 -1.25
C ASN A 25 -0.63 15.51 -1.99
N CYS A 26 -0.56 14.67 -3.01
CA CYS A 26 0.65 14.40 -3.78
C CYS A 26 0.35 14.38 -5.28
N HIS A 27 1.35 14.76 -6.08
CA HIS A 27 1.34 14.60 -7.53
C HIS A 27 2.48 13.66 -7.92
N PHE A 28 2.20 12.74 -8.85
CA PHE A 28 3.18 11.84 -9.42
C PHE A 28 2.86 11.59 -10.89
N ALA A 29 3.86 11.13 -11.64
CA ALA A 29 3.69 10.64 -13.00
C ALA A 29 4.27 9.22 -13.06
N SER A 30 3.51 8.30 -13.63
CA SER A 30 3.95 6.93 -13.93
C SER A 30 3.71 6.69 -15.41
N ILE A 31 4.73 6.23 -16.12
CA ILE A 31 4.66 6.03 -17.56
C ILE A 31 5.15 4.63 -17.92
N GLN A 32 4.43 3.95 -18.82
CA GLN A 32 4.85 2.68 -19.41
C GLN A 32 6.16 2.81 -20.21
N GLY A 33 6.38 3.99 -20.79
CA GLY A 33 7.52 4.25 -21.67
C GLY A 33 7.49 3.33 -22.90
N ARG A 34 8.57 2.57 -23.11
CA ARG A 34 8.75 1.68 -24.27
C ARG A 34 8.39 0.21 -23.97
N ARG A 35 7.95 -0.11 -22.75
CA ARG A 35 7.57 -1.49 -22.37
C ARG A 35 6.25 -1.87 -23.04
N SER A 36 5.95 -3.16 -23.16
CA SER A 36 4.65 -3.66 -23.63
C SER A 36 3.57 -3.67 -22.55
N TYR A 37 3.97 -3.62 -21.27
CA TYR A 37 3.08 -3.63 -20.10
C TYR A 37 3.54 -2.57 -19.09
N HIS A 38 2.64 -2.14 -18.20
CA HIS A 38 2.90 -1.13 -17.18
C HIS A 38 2.62 -1.72 -15.79
N ASP A 39 3.68 -2.25 -15.18
CA ASP A 39 3.61 -2.96 -13.90
C ASP A 39 3.89 -2.04 -12.70
N ASP A 40 4.33 -0.80 -12.95
CA ASP A 40 4.66 0.17 -11.89
C ASP A 40 3.40 0.70 -11.21
N ARG A 41 3.45 0.83 -9.88
CA ARG A 41 2.39 1.48 -9.08
C ARG A 41 2.97 2.46 -8.08
N VAL A 42 2.19 3.46 -7.72
CA VAL A 42 2.57 4.51 -6.76
C VAL A 42 1.42 4.70 -5.76
N THR A 43 1.77 4.87 -4.48
CA THR A 43 0.84 5.35 -3.46
C THR A 43 1.51 6.46 -2.65
N CYS A 44 0.73 7.46 -2.23
CA CYS A 44 1.28 8.57 -1.48
C CYS A 44 0.25 9.29 -0.60
N ASN A 45 0.69 9.75 0.56
CA ASN A 45 -0.03 10.68 1.40
C ASN A 45 0.98 11.54 2.16
N VAL A 46 1.11 12.82 1.79
CA VAL A 46 2.09 13.73 2.42
C VAL A 46 1.58 14.37 3.72
N ASP A 47 0.30 14.15 4.07
CA ASP A 47 -0.31 14.63 5.32
C ASP A 47 -0.95 13.46 6.07
N LEU A 48 -0.28 12.31 6.11
CA LEU A 48 -0.75 11.13 6.84
C LEU A 48 -0.63 11.40 8.34
N LYS A 49 -1.75 11.29 9.05
CA LYS A 49 -1.84 11.52 10.50
C LYS A 49 -1.79 10.20 11.24
N ILE A 50 -0.82 10.04 12.12
CA ILE A 50 -0.69 8.91 13.03
C ILE A 50 -1.12 9.36 14.44
N PRO A 51 -2.12 8.70 15.06
CA PRO A 51 -2.47 9.00 16.44
C PRO A 51 -1.38 8.49 17.39
N ARG A 52 -0.79 9.41 18.15
CA ARG A 52 0.10 9.14 19.27
C ARG A 52 -0.69 9.33 20.56
N PHE A 53 -0.76 8.29 21.41
CA PHE A 53 -1.32 8.50 22.75
C PHE A 53 -0.24 9.08 23.67
N GLY A 54 -0.55 10.18 24.34
CA GLY A 54 0.27 10.82 25.35
C GLY A 54 -0.11 10.35 26.75
N LEU A 55 0.47 11.00 27.75
CA LEU A 55 0.07 10.81 29.14
C LEU A 55 -1.36 11.36 29.34
N ASN A 56 -2.16 10.69 30.19
CA ASN A 56 -3.55 11.05 30.55
C ASN A 56 -4.56 10.99 29.39
N ASP A 57 -4.54 9.93 28.57
CA ASP A 57 -5.50 9.70 27.48
C ASP A 57 -5.55 10.80 26.40
N SER A 58 -4.53 11.66 26.34
CA SER A 58 -4.39 12.64 25.27
C SER A 58 -4.03 11.95 23.95
N VAL A 59 -4.70 12.33 22.86
CA VAL A 59 -4.37 11.88 21.50
C VAL A 59 -3.75 13.06 20.77
N GLU A 60 -2.50 12.92 20.34
CA GLU A 60 -1.82 13.90 19.48
C GLU A 60 -1.57 13.28 18.10
N ASP A 61 -1.96 13.98 17.04
CA ASP A 61 -1.69 13.53 15.67
C ASP A 61 -0.28 13.90 15.25
N VAL A 62 0.57 12.90 15.01
CA VAL A 62 1.87 13.09 14.36
C VAL A 62 1.67 13.05 12.85
N LYS A 63 2.03 14.14 12.17
CA LYS A 63 2.00 14.22 10.71
C LYS A 63 3.28 13.65 10.11
N ILE A 64 3.12 12.76 9.14
CA ILE A 64 4.22 12.22 8.35
C ILE A 64 3.87 12.23 6.86
N GLY A 65 4.90 12.32 6.03
CA GLY A 65 4.77 12.13 4.59
C GLY A 65 5.17 10.71 4.19
N VAL A 66 4.32 10.05 3.43
CA VAL A 66 4.57 8.70 2.89
C VAL A 66 4.44 8.74 1.37
N VAL A 67 5.46 8.26 0.68
CA VAL A 67 5.48 8.03 -0.77
C VAL A 67 6.14 6.69 -1.01
N ALA A 68 5.49 5.81 -1.76
CA ALA A 68 6.04 4.51 -2.11
C ALA A 68 5.84 4.23 -3.60
N VAL A 69 6.90 3.71 -4.23
CA VAL A 69 6.93 3.29 -5.62
C VAL A 69 7.15 1.77 -5.62
N PHE A 70 6.30 1.07 -6.36
CA PHE A 70 6.33 -0.38 -6.50
C PHE A 70 6.66 -0.71 -7.96
N ASP A 71 7.89 -1.13 -8.21
CA ASP A 71 8.38 -1.59 -9.52
C ASP A 71 7.98 -3.08 -9.67
N GLY A 72 6.91 -3.32 -10.43
CA GLY A 72 6.37 -4.66 -10.61
C GLY A 72 7.22 -5.50 -11.56
N HIS A 73 7.24 -6.82 -11.35
CA HIS A 73 7.92 -7.75 -12.23
C HIS A 73 7.06 -8.98 -12.49
N VAL A 74 6.98 -9.41 -13.76
CA VAL A 74 6.16 -10.55 -14.21
C VAL A 74 4.65 -10.28 -13.99
N GLY A 75 4.22 -9.04 -14.26
CA GLY A 75 2.84 -8.59 -14.12
C GLY A 75 2.67 -7.56 -12.99
N SER A 76 1.48 -6.98 -12.93
CA SER A 76 1.17 -5.87 -12.02
C SER A 76 0.50 -6.30 -10.71
N ASP A 77 0.20 -7.58 -10.50
CA ASP A 77 -0.68 -7.99 -9.38
C ASP A 77 -0.05 -7.70 -8.01
N ALA A 78 1.25 -7.95 -7.86
CA ALA A 78 1.98 -7.67 -6.63
C ALA A 78 2.06 -6.16 -6.33
N SER A 79 2.44 -5.36 -7.34
CA SER A 79 2.55 -3.91 -7.21
C SER A 79 1.19 -3.24 -7.03
N GLU A 80 0.14 -3.73 -7.70
CA GLU A 80 -1.25 -3.31 -7.54
C GLU A 80 -1.72 -3.55 -6.10
N MET A 81 -1.59 -4.79 -5.61
CA MET A 81 -1.97 -5.12 -4.23
C MET A 81 -1.22 -4.26 -3.23
N ALA A 82 0.11 -4.21 -3.32
CA ALA A 82 0.95 -3.44 -2.41
C ALA A 82 0.54 -1.96 -2.40
N SER A 83 0.35 -1.32 -3.55
CA SER A 83 -0.03 0.09 -3.64
C SER A 83 -1.38 0.40 -3.00
N ARG A 84 -2.33 -0.54 -3.06
CA ARG A 84 -3.68 -0.39 -2.49
C ARG A 84 -3.72 -0.56 -0.98
N VAL A 85 -2.94 -1.51 -0.43
CA VAL A 85 -3.02 -1.84 1.02
C VAL A 85 -1.95 -1.17 1.87
N PHE A 86 -0.85 -0.70 1.28
CA PHE A 86 0.32 -0.22 2.03
C PHE A 86 0.00 0.88 3.04
N LEU A 87 -0.69 1.95 2.64
CA LEU A 87 -0.99 3.07 3.54
C LEU A 87 -1.87 2.65 4.72
N ASN A 88 -2.86 1.77 4.49
CA ASN A 88 -3.73 1.26 5.54
C ASN A 88 -2.96 0.41 6.55
N LYS A 89 -2.21 -0.57 6.05
CA LYS A 89 -1.42 -1.46 6.90
C LYS A 89 -0.37 -0.68 7.67
N PHE A 90 0.29 0.27 7.01
CA PHE A 90 1.25 1.15 7.66
C PHE A 90 0.59 1.97 8.77
N LEU A 91 -0.56 2.61 8.50
CA LEU A 91 -1.28 3.35 9.53
C LEU A 91 -1.70 2.45 10.71
N GLN A 92 -2.17 1.24 10.44
CA GLN A 92 -2.52 0.26 11.48
C GLN A 92 -1.32 -0.14 12.34
N LYS A 93 -0.14 -0.38 11.75
CA LYS A 93 1.09 -0.68 12.52
C LYS A 93 1.55 0.49 13.38
N ASN A 94 1.18 1.70 12.99
CA ASN A 94 1.50 2.90 13.73
C ASN A 94 0.39 3.35 14.70
N TYR A 95 -0.77 2.68 14.71
CA TYR A 95 -1.89 3.05 15.57
C TYR A 95 -1.50 2.89 17.05
N GLY A 96 -1.71 3.94 17.83
CA GLY A 96 -1.42 3.94 19.26
C GLY A 96 0.05 3.98 19.62
N TYR A 97 0.87 4.55 18.74
CA TYR A 97 2.28 4.79 18.97
C TYR A 97 2.56 5.47 20.33
N GLN A 98 3.34 4.82 21.21
CA GLN A 98 3.73 5.31 22.54
C GLN A 98 5.22 5.60 22.71
N ASN A 99 6.08 5.18 21.78
CA ASN A 99 7.52 5.11 22.03
C ASN A 99 8.14 6.52 22.17
N SER A 100 9.27 6.61 22.86
CA SER A 100 10.11 7.81 22.93
C SER A 100 11.02 7.96 21.70
N ASN A 101 11.18 6.92 20.87
CA ASN A 101 11.96 6.96 19.63
C ASN A 101 11.09 6.79 18.36
N PRO A 102 10.65 7.91 17.72
CA PRO A 102 9.80 7.86 16.52
C PRO A 102 10.44 7.18 15.33
N LYS A 103 11.75 7.35 15.15
CA LYS A 103 12.47 6.83 14.00
C LYS A 103 12.54 5.30 14.01
N GLU A 104 12.90 4.71 15.15
CA GLU A 104 12.98 3.25 15.27
C GLU A 104 11.62 2.59 15.14
N PHE A 105 10.58 3.22 15.71
CA PHE A 105 9.22 2.72 15.58
C PHE A 105 8.73 2.77 14.14
N LEU A 106 8.86 3.92 13.45
CA LEU A 106 8.48 4.03 12.04
C LEU A 106 9.22 3.01 11.16
N LYS A 107 10.51 2.78 11.44
CA LYS A 107 11.30 1.74 10.77
C LYS A 107 10.71 0.35 11.02
N SER A 108 10.40 0.01 12.27
CA SER A 108 9.81 -1.28 12.62
C SER A 108 8.43 -1.48 11.98
N SER A 109 7.58 -0.46 12.04
CA SER A 109 6.26 -0.46 11.39
C SER A 109 6.37 -0.67 9.89
N LEU A 110 7.32 0.01 9.22
CA LEU A 110 7.55 -0.14 7.78
C LEU A 110 7.95 -1.58 7.42
N VAL A 111 8.92 -2.16 8.13
CA VAL A 111 9.37 -3.54 7.90
C VAL A 111 8.20 -4.51 8.06
N LYS A 112 7.46 -4.41 9.17
CA LYS A 112 6.29 -5.27 9.43
C LYS A 112 5.19 -5.11 8.40
N THR A 113 4.98 -3.90 7.88
CA THR A 113 4.02 -3.66 6.79
C THR A 113 4.44 -4.39 5.52
N ILE A 114 5.72 -4.34 5.15
CA ILE A 114 6.24 -5.04 3.97
C ILE A 114 6.12 -6.56 4.15
N GLU A 115 6.51 -7.09 5.32
CA GLU A 115 6.40 -8.52 5.64
C GLU A 115 4.95 -9.02 5.57
N GLU A 116 3.99 -8.24 6.06
CA GLU A 116 2.57 -8.61 6.00
C GLU A 116 2.02 -8.60 4.57
N ILE A 117 2.41 -7.61 3.75
CA ILE A 117 2.01 -7.56 2.33
C ILE A 117 2.58 -8.78 1.59
N ASP A 118 3.84 -9.12 1.81
CA ASP A 118 4.50 -10.27 1.20
C ASP A 118 3.80 -11.59 1.57
N ALA A 119 3.46 -11.76 2.85
CA ALA A 119 2.74 -12.94 3.33
C ALA A 119 1.33 -13.05 2.73
N GLU A 120 0.58 -11.94 2.64
CA GLU A 120 -0.75 -11.91 2.04
C GLU A 120 -0.72 -12.20 0.55
N PHE A 121 0.19 -11.57 -0.18
CA PHE A 121 0.36 -11.80 -1.62
C PHE A 121 0.73 -13.26 -1.88
N SER A 122 1.70 -13.80 -1.13
CA SER A 122 2.13 -15.21 -1.26
C SER A 122 1.00 -16.19 -0.98
N LYS A 123 0.14 -15.91 0.00
CA LYS A 123 -1.04 -16.73 0.28
C LYS A 123 -2.02 -16.72 -0.89
N LEU A 124 -2.35 -15.54 -1.41
CA LEU A 124 -3.26 -15.40 -2.55
C LEU A 124 -2.70 -16.08 -3.80
N ALA A 125 -1.39 -15.99 -4.04
CA ALA A 125 -0.74 -16.67 -5.16
C ALA A 125 -0.78 -18.21 -5.08
N LEU A 126 -0.97 -18.79 -3.90
CA LEU A 126 -1.12 -20.24 -3.71
C LEU A 126 -2.56 -20.72 -3.86
N GLU A 127 -3.54 -19.81 -3.87
CA GLU A 127 -4.96 -20.11 -4.05
C GLU A 127 -5.37 -20.20 -5.54
N TYR A 128 -4.45 -19.88 -6.46
CA TYR A 128 -4.60 -19.95 -7.92
C TYR A 128 -3.58 -20.92 -8.56
#